data_AF-A0AA41W1T7-F1
#
_entry.id   AF-A0AA41W1T7-F1
#
_cell.length_a   1.000
_cell.length_b   1.000
_cell.length_c   1.000
_cell.angle_alpha   90.00
_cell.angle_beta   90.00
_cell.angle_gamma   90.00
#
_symmetry.space_group_name_H-M   'P 1'
#
loop_
_entity.id
_entity.type
_entity.pdbx_description
1 polymer ?
#
loop_
_entity_poly.entity_id
_entity_poly.type
_entity_poly.pdbx_seq_one_letter_code
_entity_poly.pdbx_strand_id
1 'polypeptide(L)'
;ITRLHEGVGHATNNEAEYRGLLLGMKHAHAEGYKQISVRGDSKLVHMQVKGEWRTKKDNMKKLCKEVQGYKDKFESFDSSHVKRDYNGDADALANLGVKLGEGEVVVRDDY
;
A
#
# COMPACT_ATOMS: atom_id res chain seq x y z
N ILE A 1 16.51 -3.42 -6.20
CA ILE A 1 15.33 -3.03 -5.38
C ILE A 1 14.20 -2.75 -6.36
N THR A 2 13.02 -3.33 -6.18
CA THR A 2 11.88 -3.07 -7.08
C THR A 2 11.07 -1.88 -6.57
N ARG A 3 10.85 -0.89 -7.44
CA ARG A 3 10.07 0.31 -7.18
C ARG A 3 8.78 0.28 -8.01
N LEU A 4 7.66 0.52 -7.35
CA LEU A 4 6.31 0.41 -7.92
C LEU A 4 5.54 1.69 -7.65
N HIS A 5 4.79 2.19 -8.64
CA HIS A 5 3.79 3.24 -8.41
C HIS A 5 2.60 3.10 -9.37
N GLU A 6 1.42 3.50 -8.90
CA GLU A 6 0.15 3.43 -9.64
C GLU A 6 -0.48 4.81 -9.78
N GLY A 7 -1.09 5.09 -10.93
CA GLY A 7 -2.03 6.20 -11.07
C GLY A 7 -3.36 5.89 -10.39
N VAL A 8 -3.64 6.56 -9.27
CA VAL A 8 -4.83 6.28 -8.45
C VAL A 8 -6.09 7.07 -8.86
N GLY A 9 -5.98 7.93 -9.88
CA GLY A 9 -7.09 8.77 -10.33
C GLY A 9 -7.56 9.75 -9.25
N HIS A 10 -8.88 9.97 -9.18
CA HIS A 10 -9.47 10.82 -8.15
C HIS A 10 -9.63 10.03 -6.84
N ALA A 11 -8.67 10.20 -5.93
CA ALA A 11 -8.64 9.50 -4.66
C ALA A 11 -8.28 10.44 -3.49
N THR A 12 -8.74 10.12 -2.29
CA THR A 12 -8.23 10.79 -1.08
C THR A 12 -6.84 10.25 -0.72
N ASN A 13 -6.05 11.00 0.07
CA ASN A 13 -4.73 10.51 0.52
C ASN A 13 -4.81 9.11 1.14
N ASN A 14 -5.77 8.86 2.02
CA ASN A 14 -5.92 7.54 2.64
C ASN A 14 -6.24 6.42 1.63
N GLU A 15 -6.99 6.73 0.56
CA GLU A 15 -7.26 5.76 -0.51
C GLU A 15 -6.01 5.49 -1.35
N ALA A 16 -5.22 6.53 -1.64
CA ALA A 16 -3.93 6.39 -2.32
C ALA A 16 -2.96 5.53 -1.50
N GLU A 17 -2.86 5.74 -0.18
CA GLU A 17 -2.06 4.92 0.73
C GLU A 17 -2.49 3.45 0.72
N TYR A 18 -3.80 3.19 0.75
CA TYR A 18 -4.33 1.83 0.66
C TYR A 18 -4.00 1.16 -0.67
N ARG A 19 -4.12 1.90 -1.79
CA ARG A 19 -3.75 1.38 -3.11
C ARG A 19 -2.26 1.09 -3.21
N GLY A 20 -1.40 1.99 -2.75
CA GLY A 20 0.04 1.78 -2.69
C GLY A 20 0.42 0.55 -1.87
N LEU A 21 -0.17 0.38 -0.68
CA LEU A 21 -0.01 -0.82 0.14
C LEU A 21 -0.42 -2.08 -0.62
N LEU A 22 -1.61 -2.08 -1.20
CA LEU A 22 -2.15 -3.23 -1.92
C LEU A 22 -1.31 -3.58 -3.16
N LEU A 23 -0.80 -2.58 -3.87
CA LEU A 23 0.10 -2.76 -5.01
C LEU A 23 1.38 -3.50 -4.57
N GLY A 24 2.03 -3.04 -3.50
CA GLY A 24 3.21 -3.69 -2.94
C GLY A 24 2.94 -5.12 -2.47
N MET A 25 1.82 -5.37 -1.77
CA MET A 25 1.44 -6.71 -1.32
C MET A 25 1.14 -7.65 -2.49
N LYS A 26 0.44 -7.17 -3.53
CA LYS A 26 0.16 -7.94 -4.75
C LYS A 26 1.44 -8.37 -5.45
N HIS A 27 2.37 -7.43 -5.63
CA HIS A 27 3.66 -7.72 -6.25
C HIS A 27 4.48 -8.70 -5.39
N ALA A 28 4.60 -8.46 -4.08
CA ALA A 28 5.35 -9.36 -3.21
C ALA A 28 4.80 -10.80 -3.23
N HIS A 29 3.47 -10.95 -3.24
CA HIS A 29 2.84 -12.26 -3.36
C HIS A 29 3.13 -12.92 -4.72
N ALA A 30 3.09 -12.16 -5.81
CA ALA A 30 3.39 -12.66 -7.16
C ALA A 30 4.84 -13.14 -7.31
N GLU A 31 5.79 -12.46 -6.67
CA GLU A 31 7.20 -12.86 -6.59
C GLU A 31 7.45 -14.04 -5.64
N GLY A 32 6.41 -14.55 -4.98
CA GLY A 32 6.50 -15.71 -4.08
C GLY A 32 7.05 -15.41 -2.70
N TYR A 33 7.13 -14.13 -2.29
CA TYR A 33 7.47 -13.79 -0.91
C TYR A 33 6.38 -14.29 0.04
N LYS A 34 6.82 -14.96 1.12
CA LYS A 34 5.92 -15.55 2.11
C LYS A 34 5.81 -14.77 3.40
N GLN A 35 6.81 -13.93 3.68
CA GLN A 35 6.88 -13.11 4.88
C GLN A 35 7.14 -11.68 4.45
N ILE A 36 6.32 -10.74 4.91
CA ILE A 36 6.45 -9.34 4.56
C ILE A 36 6.36 -8.45 5.80
N SER A 37 7.12 -7.35 5.79
CA SER A 37 7.00 -6.25 6.75
C SER A 37 6.68 -4.97 5.98
N VAL A 38 5.58 -4.32 6.36
CA VAL A 38 5.06 -3.11 5.75
C VAL A 38 5.42 -1.92 6.62
N ARG A 39 5.95 -0.86 5.99
CA ARG A 39 6.22 0.43 6.64
C ARG A 39 5.51 1.53 5.87
N GLY A 40 4.85 2.42 6.58
CA GLY A 40 4.21 3.60 6.01
C GLY A 40 3.94 4.64 7.09
N ASP A 41 3.68 5.88 6.70
CA ASP A 41 3.43 7.00 7.63
C ASP A 41 1.94 7.29 7.85
N SER A 42 1.04 6.57 7.17
CA SER A 42 -0.40 6.66 7.44
C SER A 42 -0.82 5.89 8.69
N LYS A 43 -0.92 6.61 9.81
CA LYS A 43 -1.42 6.04 11.07
C LYS A 43 -2.83 5.43 10.93
N LEU A 44 -3.69 6.04 10.12
CA LEU A 44 -5.04 5.54 9.87
C LEU A 44 -5.01 4.17 9.19
N VAL A 45 -4.24 4.04 8.10
CA VAL A 45 -4.12 2.79 7.36
C VAL A 45 -3.53 1.71 8.27
N HIS A 46 -2.44 2.03 8.97
CA HIS A 46 -1.81 1.10 9.92
C HIS A 46 -2.81 0.56 10.97
N MET A 47 -3.57 1.44 11.63
CA MET A 47 -4.54 1.03 12.64
C MET A 47 -5.71 0.21 12.08
N GLN A 48 -6.15 0.51 10.85
CA GLN A 48 -7.21 -0.25 10.18
C GLN A 48 -6.71 -1.63 9.70
N VAL A 49 -5.47 -1.73 9.22
CA VAL A 49 -4.83 -3.00 8.82
C VAL A 49 -4.61 -3.92 10.04
N LYS A 50 -4.31 -3.35 11.21
CA LYS A 50 -4.28 -4.09 12.47
C LYS A 50 -5.66 -4.51 12.97
N GLY A 51 -6.74 -3.97 12.40
CA GLY A 51 -8.11 -4.23 12.85
C GLY A 51 -8.51 -3.46 14.10
N GLU A 52 -7.65 -2.57 14.61
CA GLU A 52 -7.94 -1.75 15.79
C GLU A 52 -8.97 -0.66 15.46
N TRP A 53 -8.91 -0.11 14.25
CA TRP A 53 -9.84 0.93 13.78
C TRP A 53 -10.76 0.42 12.67
N ARG A 54 -12.03 0.83 12.72
CA ARG A 54 -13.02 0.53 11.67
C ARG A 54 -13.30 1.76 10.83
N THR A 55 -13.49 1.56 9.53
CA THR A 55 -13.89 2.62 8.60
C THR A 55 -15.38 2.56 8.27
N LYS A 56 -16.03 3.72 8.21
CA LYS A 56 -17.45 3.85 7.83
C LYS A 56 -17.64 4.05 6.32
N LYS A 57 -16.62 4.54 5.61
CA LYS A 57 -16.69 4.81 4.17
C LYS A 57 -16.62 3.50 3.37
N ASP A 58 -17.55 3.29 2.46
CA ASP A 58 -17.68 2.00 1.76
C ASP A 58 -16.50 1.67 0.84
N ASN A 59 -15.91 2.68 0.19
CA ASN A 59 -14.69 2.50 -0.60
C ASN A 59 -13.51 2.03 0.28
N MET A 60 -13.32 2.64 1.44
CA MET A 60 -12.28 2.25 2.40
C MET A 60 -12.55 0.86 2.99
N LYS A 61 -13.81 0.46 3.20
CA LYS A 61 -14.15 -0.90 3.64
C LYS A 61 -13.71 -1.93 2.60
N LYS A 62 -13.92 -1.65 1.30
CA LYS A 62 -13.48 -2.53 0.21
C LYS A 62 -11.96 -2.67 0.20
N LEU A 63 -11.23 -1.55 0.24
CA LEU A 63 -9.76 -1.54 0.29
C LEU A 63 -9.22 -2.28 1.51
N CYS A 64 -9.81 -2.05 2.70
CA CYS A 64 -9.42 -2.77 3.91
C CYS A 64 -9.66 -4.27 3.77
N LYS A 65 -10.82 -4.70 3.24
CA LYS A 65 -11.12 -6.12 3.01
C LYS A 65 -10.12 -6.77 2.04
N GLU A 66 -9.74 -6.07 0.97
CA GLU A 66 -8.74 -6.58 0.02
C GLU A 66 -7.37 -6.74 0.67
N VAL A 67 -6.92 -5.76 1.47
CA VAL A 67 -5.66 -5.85 2.20
C VAL A 67 -5.68 -7.00 3.21
N GLN A 68 -6.76 -7.19 3.96
CA GLN A 68 -6.90 -8.35 4.87
C GLN A 68 -6.84 -9.67 4.08
N GLY A 69 -7.53 -9.76 2.95
CA GLY A 69 -7.48 -10.96 2.10
C GLY A 69 -6.10 -11.26 1.53
N TYR A 70 -5.25 -10.24 1.29
CA TYR A 70 -3.85 -10.47 0.92
C TYR A 70 -2.96 -10.80 2.12
N LYS A 71 -3.22 -10.20 3.28
CA LYS A 71 -2.51 -10.52 4.53
C LYS A 71 -2.59 -12.02 4.84
N ASP A 72 -3.76 -12.62 4.66
CA ASP A 72 -3.99 -14.05 4.90
C ASP A 72 -3.25 -14.98 3.91
N LYS A 73 -2.68 -14.43 2.82
CA LYS A 73 -1.86 -15.19 1.86
C LYS A 73 -0.39 -15.27 2.23
N PHE A 74 0.05 -14.52 3.23
CA PHE A 74 1.42 -14.54 3.73
C PHE A 74 1.50 -15.41 5.00
N GLU A 75 2.59 -16.15 5.15
CA GLU A 75 2.89 -16.90 6.37
C GLU A 75 3.15 -15.95 7.56
N SER A 76 3.71 -14.76 7.27
CA SER A 76 3.91 -13.70 8.26
C SER A 76 3.68 -12.32 7.66
N PHE A 77 2.99 -11.47 8.41
CA PHE A 77 2.72 -10.08 8.07
C PHE A 77 2.97 -9.19 9.28
N ASP A 78 3.96 -8.33 9.16
CA ASP A 78 4.20 -7.24 10.10
C ASP A 78 3.81 -5.89 9.47
N SER A 79 3.30 -4.97 10.28
CA SER A 79 3.09 -3.59 9.83
C SER A 79 3.51 -2.63 10.92
N SER A 80 4.19 -1.56 10.51
CA SER A 80 4.64 -0.51 11.41
C SER A 80 4.37 0.87 10.82
N HIS A 81 3.93 1.77 11.69
CA HIS A 81 3.85 3.19 11.37
C HIS A 81 5.21 3.85 11.60
N VAL A 82 5.74 4.53 10.59
CA VAL A 82 6.97 5.31 10.66
C VAL A 82 6.67 6.81 10.56
N LYS A 83 7.59 7.67 11.00
CA LYS A 83 7.45 9.11 10.74
C LYS A 83 7.63 9.37 9.24
N ARG A 84 6.99 10.42 8.73
CA ARG A 84 7.06 10.81 7.31
C ARG A 84 8.48 10.98 6.77
N ASP A 85 9.39 11.52 7.58
CA ASP A 85 10.81 11.67 7.22
C ASP A 85 11.50 10.33 6.89
N TYR A 86 10.94 9.20 7.35
CA TYR A 86 11.41 7.85 7.06
C TYR A 86 10.62 7.15 5.94
N ASN A 87 9.65 7.83 5.31
CA ASN A 87 8.83 7.30 4.22
C ASN A 87 9.09 8.00 2.87
N GLY A 88 10.23 8.68 2.73
CA GLY A 88 10.54 9.54 1.58
C GLY A 88 10.51 8.82 0.22
N ASP A 89 10.99 7.57 0.15
CA ASP A 89 10.97 6.78 -1.09
C ASP A 89 9.52 6.51 -1.57
N ALA A 90 8.62 6.13 -0.65
CA ALA A 90 7.22 5.90 -0.98
C ALA A 90 6.51 7.20 -1.38
N ASP A 91 6.79 8.30 -0.67
CA ASP A 91 6.27 9.64 -1.02
C ASP A 91 6.71 10.07 -2.42
N ALA A 92 7.97 9.82 -2.80
CA ALA A 92 8.47 10.11 -4.13
C ALA A 92 7.75 9.29 -5.21
N LEU A 93 7.53 8.00 -4.96
CA LEU A 93 6.79 7.11 -5.85
C LEU A 93 5.33 7.52 -6.00
N ALA A 94 4.66 7.91 -4.92
CA ALA A 94 3.29 8.42 -4.96
C ALA A 94 3.18 9.69 -5.84
N ASN A 95 4.14 10.62 -5.72
CA ASN A 95 4.20 11.82 -6.57
C ASN A 95 4.42 11.51 -8.05
N LEU A 96 5.14 10.42 -8.38
CA LEU A 96 5.26 9.95 -9.76
C LEU A 96 3.94 9.35 -10.26
N GLY A 97 3.23 8.59 -9.41
CA GLY A 97 1.92 8.01 -9.72
C GLY A 97 0.86 9.06 -10.10
N VAL A 98 0.91 10.27 -9.52
CA VAL A 98 0.00 11.39 -9.87
C VAL A 98 0.05 11.76 -11.36
N LYS A 99 1.17 11.47 -12.05
CA LYS A 99 1.35 11.77 -13.48
C LYS A 99 0.82 10.68 -14.41
N LEU A 100 0.39 9.55 -13.86
CA LEU A 100 -0.08 8.39 -14.63
C LEU A 100 -1.61 8.41 -14.83
N GLY A 101 -2.08 7.67 -15.82
CA GLY A 101 -3.51 7.39 -15.98
C GLY A 101 -4.06 6.52 -14.85
N GLU A 102 -5.37 6.59 -14.59
CA GLU A 102 -5.98 5.74 -13.55
C GLU A 102 -5.77 4.25 -13.87
N GLY A 103 -5.22 3.50 -12.90
CA GLY A 103 -4.92 2.07 -13.00
C GLY A 103 -3.63 1.75 -13.74
N GLU A 104 -2.91 2.76 -14.27
CA GLU A 104 -1.60 2.55 -14.87
C GLU A 104 -0.57 2.27 -13.77
N VAL A 105 0.13 1.14 -13.89
CA VAL A 105 1.16 0.70 -12.94
C VAL A 105 2.51 0.70 -13.64
N VAL A 106 3.50 1.33 -13.01
CA VAL A 106 4.88 1.29 -13.45
C VAL A 106 5.69 0.48 -12.44
N VAL A 107 6.45 -0.49 -12.97
CA VAL A 107 7.41 -1.30 -12.24
C VAL A 107 8.80 -0.95 -12.73
N ARG A 108 9.72 -0.66 -11.81
CA ARG A 108 11.13 -0.43 -12.11
C ARG A 108 11.98 -1.30 -11.21
N ASP A 109 12.76 -2.17 -11.82
CA ASP A 109 13.81 -2.91 -11.14
C ASP A 109 15.10 -2.12 -11.23
N ASP A 110 15.52 -1.54 -10.10
CA ASP A 110 16.82 -0.91 -10.02
C ASP A 110 17.87 -1.99 -9.70
N TYR A 111 18.71 -2.27 -10.70
CA TYR A 111 19.90 -3.14 -10.65
C TYR A 111 21.11 -2.42 -10.04
#